data_AF-A0A7C7C2D4-F1
#
_entry.id   AF-A0A7C7C2D4-F1
#
_cell.length_a   1.000
_cell.length_b   1.000
_cell.length_c   1.000
_cell.angle_alpha   90.00
_cell.angle_beta   90.00
_cell.angle_gamma   90.00
#
_symmetry.space_group_name_H-M   'P 1'
#
loop_
_entity.id
_entity.type
_entity.pdbx_description
1 polymer ?
#
loop_
_entity_poly.entity_id
_entity_poly.type
_entity_poly.pdbx_seq_one_letter_code
_entity_poly.pdbx_strand_id
1 'polypeptide(L)' 'MAKLLDEFEAGELVYVPSDVQMYQFKSDHGAIDGSAPSAIITTTSPASVLCAGREGSWCKILYKGACWHVLDTNIYPHKE' A
#
# COMPACT_ATOMS: atom_id res chain seq x y z
N MET A 1 -25.64 0.52 7.19
CA MET A 1 -24.47 -0.09 7.84
C MET A 1 -23.25 0.31 7.02
N ALA A 2 -22.47 1.29 7.48
CA ALA A 2 -21.20 1.60 6.86
C ALA A 2 -20.24 0.46 7.22
N LYS A 3 -19.82 -0.33 6.22
CA LYS A 3 -18.74 -1.30 6.37
C LYS A 3 -17.52 -0.47 6.80
N LEU A 4 -17.10 -0.59 8.07
CA LEU A 4 -15.78 -0.12 8.45
C LEU A 4 -14.78 -0.81 7.52
N LEU A 5 -13.73 -0.09 7.16
CA LEU A 5 -12.68 -0.39 6.19
C LEU A 5 -11.77 -1.57 6.61
N ASP A 6 -12.37 -2.67 7.05
CA ASP A 6 -11.78 -3.99 7.19
C ASP A 6 -12.24 -4.75 5.92
N GLU A 7 -11.43 -5.11 4.94
CA GLU A 7 -10.00 -5.31 4.82
C GLU A 7 -9.67 -5.08 3.33
N PHE A 8 -8.51 -4.50 2.97
CA PHE A 8 -8.07 -4.52 1.57
C PHE A 8 -7.59 -5.94 1.23
N GLU A 9 -8.29 -6.62 0.34
CA GLU A 9 -7.91 -7.95 -0.12
C GLU A 9 -6.93 -7.89 -1.30
N ALA A 10 -6.11 -8.94 -1.43
CA ALA A 10 -5.25 -9.08 -2.60
C ALA A 10 -6.11 -9.16 -3.87
N GLY A 11 -5.80 -8.34 -4.86
CA GLY A 11 -6.55 -8.21 -6.11
C GLY A 11 -7.54 -7.04 -6.15
N GLU A 12 -7.79 -6.36 -5.02
CA GLU A 12 -8.66 -5.18 -5.02
C GLU A 12 -7.96 -3.93 -5.56
N LEU A 13 -8.72 -3.07 -6.25
CA LEU A 13 -8.27 -1.73 -6.59
C LEU A 13 -8.38 -0.83 -5.36
N VAL A 14 -7.28 -0.18 -5.03
CA VAL A 14 -7.19 0.79 -3.93
C VAL A 14 -6.69 2.12 -4.46
N TYR A 15 -7.11 3.19 -3.81
CA TYR A 15 -6.72 4.55 -4.13
C TYR A 15 -5.61 5.01 -3.18
N VAL A 16 -4.51 5.49 -3.76
CA VAL A 16 -3.38 6.12 -3.06
C VAL A 16 -3.35 7.59 -3.44
N PRO A 17 -3.48 8.54 -2.50
CA PRO A 17 -3.39 9.97 -2.80
C PRO A 17 -1.95 10.40 -3.17
N SER A 18 -1.79 11.67 -3.56
CA SER A 18 -0.46 12.28 -3.67
C SER A 18 0.19 12.45 -2.31
N ASP A 19 1.50 12.68 -2.31
CA ASP A 19 2.32 12.99 -1.13
C ASP A 19 2.38 11.87 -0.08
N VAL A 20 2.15 10.63 -0.52
CA VAL A 20 2.26 9.42 0.31
C VAL A 20 3.62 8.78 0.13
N GLN A 21 4.30 8.51 1.24
CA GLN A 21 5.53 7.73 1.24
C GLN A 21 5.24 6.24 1.06
N MET A 22 6.00 5.62 0.18
CA MET A 22 5.93 4.20 -0.14
C MET A 22 7.30 3.59 -0.01
N TYR A 23 7.34 2.36 0.53
CA TYR A 23 8.55 1.71 0.98
C TYR A 23 8.72 0.38 0.28
N GLN A 24 9.91 0.15 -0.26
CA GLN A 24 10.28 -1.15 -0.80
C GLN A 24 11.23 -1.84 0.17
N PHE A 25 11.03 -3.14 0.38
CA PHE A 25 11.88 -3.97 1.21
C PHE A 25 12.43 -5.14 0.38
N LYS A 26 13.59 -5.68 0.78
CA LYS A 26 14.17 -6.88 0.17
C LYS A 26 13.49 -8.16 0.65
N SER A 27 13.05 -8.16 1.91
CA SER A 27 12.23 -9.21 2.53
C SER A 27 10.78 -8.98 2.15
N ASP A 28 10.04 -10.06 1.89
CA ASP A 28 8.59 -9.99 1.66
C ASP A 28 7.82 -9.45 2.87
N HIS A 29 8.36 -9.62 4.09
CA HIS A 29 7.78 -9.17 5.36
C HIS A 29 8.53 -7.96 5.96
N GLY A 30 9.35 -7.28 5.15
CA GLY A 30 10.27 -6.23 5.62
C GLY A 30 9.60 -5.08 6.38
N ALA A 31 8.31 -4.83 6.09
CA ALA A 31 7.54 -3.76 6.72
C ALA A 31 7.17 -4.04 8.19
N ILE A 32 7.14 -5.31 8.60
CA ILE A 32 6.74 -5.75 9.95
C ILE A 32 7.88 -6.41 10.73
N ASP A 33 8.96 -6.84 10.07
CA ASP A 33 10.10 -7.51 10.70
C ASP A 33 11.19 -6.53 11.21
N GLY A 34 11.01 -5.22 11.01
CA GLY A 34 11.95 -4.17 11.41
C GLY A 34 13.11 -3.94 10.44
N SER A 35 13.06 -4.53 9.24
CA SER A 35 14.03 -4.29 8.18
C SER A 35 14.07 -2.82 7.75
N ALA A 36 15.26 -2.34 7.40
CA ALA A 36 15.39 -1.06 6.74
C ALA A 36 14.85 -1.14 5.29
N PRO A 37 14.12 -0.12 4.82
CA PRO A 37 13.67 -0.07 3.43
C PRO A 37 14.85 0.01 2.48
N SER A 38 14.79 -0.74 1.38
CA SER A 38 15.76 -0.67 0.29
C SER A 38 15.54 0.51 -0.65
N ALA A 39 14.30 1.01 -0.72
CA ALA A 39 13.95 2.21 -1.46
C ALA A 39 12.75 2.90 -0.80
N ILE A 40 12.69 4.23 -0.94
CA ILE A 40 11.58 5.06 -0.48
C ILE A 40 11.24 6.03 -1.61
N ILE A 41 9.96 6.11 -1.97
CA ILE A 41 9.46 7.11 -2.91
C ILE A 41 8.22 7.79 -2.35
N THR A 42 7.90 8.98 -2.87
CA THR A 42 6.67 9.70 -2.55
C THR A 42 5.80 9.77 -3.80
N THR A 43 4.50 9.51 -3.67
CA THR A 43 3.55 9.68 -4.78
C THR A 43 3.48 11.17 -5.16
N THR A 44 3.59 11.49 -6.45
CA THR A 44 3.47 12.87 -6.95
C THR A 44 2.07 13.23 -7.41
N SER A 45 1.23 12.21 -7.60
CA SER A 45 -0.14 12.32 -8.08
C SER A 45 -0.92 11.14 -7.55
N PRO A 46 -2.23 11.31 -7.31
CA PRO A 46 -3.07 10.20 -6.88
C PRO A 46 -3.10 9.09 -7.94
N ALA A 47 -3.26 7.85 -7.50
CA ALA A 47 -3.27 6.68 -8.36
C ALA A 47 -4.19 5.58 -7.81
N SER A 48 -4.88 4.91 -8.72
CA SER A 48 -5.58 3.66 -8.46
C SER A 48 -4.64 2.50 -8.77
N VAL A 49 -4.39 1.66 -7.78
CA VAL A 49 -3.41 0.56 -7.83
C VAL A 49 -4.02 -0.73 -7.33
N LEU A 50 -3.43 -1.86 -7.70
CA LEU A 50 -3.83 -3.15 -7.14
C LEU A 50 -3.19 -3.35 -5.77
N CYS A 51 -4.01 -3.74 -4.80
CA CYS A 51 -3.56 -4.34 -3.54
C CYS A 51 -3.05 -5.76 -3.82
N ALA A 52 -1.88 -6.10 -3.31
CA ALA A 52 -1.26 -7.41 -3.37
C ALA A 52 -1.37 -8.16 -2.03
N GLY A 53 -1.83 -7.50 -0.97
CA GLY A 53 -2.03 -8.09 0.36
C GLY A 53 -1.75 -7.10 1.49
N ARG A 54 -1.94 -7.54 2.73
CA ARG A 54 -1.73 -6.74 3.94
C ARG A 54 -0.79 -7.45 4.90
N GLU A 55 0.02 -6.68 5.59
CA GLU A 55 0.98 -7.13 6.59
C GLU A 55 0.92 -6.18 7.80
N GLY A 56 0.14 -6.54 8.81
CA GLY A 56 -0.12 -5.65 9.94
C GLY A 56 -0.77 -4.34 9.49
N SER A 57 -0.14 -3.21 9.82
CA SER A 57 -0.59 -1.86 9.42
C SER A 57 -0.10 -1.42 8.05
N TRP A 58 0.47 -2.34 7.25
CA TRP A 58 0.97 -2.06 5.91
C TRP A 58 0.14 -2.78 4.86
N CYS A 59 -0.12 -2.08 3.77
CA CYS A 59 -0.71 -2.64 2.56
C CYS A 59 0.37 -2.71 1.48
N LYS A 60 0.47 -3.88 0.85
CA LYS A 60 1.36 -4.18 -0.26
C LYS A 60 0.62 -3.82 -1.54
N ILE A 61 1.17 -2.93 -2.36
CA ILE A 61 0.54 -2.43 -3.59
C ILE A 61 1.46 -2.60 -4.79
N LEU A 62 0.86 -2.77 -5.98
CA LEU A 62 1.58 -2.74 -7.25
C LEU A 62 1.51 -1.34 -7.86
N TYR A 63 2.60 -0.57 -7.75
CA TYR A 63 2.70 0.79 -8.27
C TYR A 63 3.86 0.90 -9.25
N LYS A 64 3.57 1.41 -10.46
CA LYS A 64 4.53 1.56 -11.58
C LYS A 64 5.33 0.27 -11.88
N GLY A 65 4.68 -0.89 -11.78
CA GLY A 65 5.28 -2.19 -12.07
C GLY A 65 6.19 -2.76 -10.97
N ALA A 66 6.26 -2.10 -9.81
CA ALA A 66 7.01 -2.58 -8.65
C ALA A 66 6.11 -2.72 -7.42
N CYS A 67 6.52 -3.57 -6.50
CA CYS A 67 5.82 -3.81 -5.25
C CYS A 67 6.28 -2.82 -4.19
N TRP A 68 5.32 -2.14 -3.55
CA TRP A 68 5.57 -1.15 -2.50
C TRP A 68 4.70 -1.42 -1.29
N HIS A 69 5.15 -1.00 -0.12
CA HIS A 69 4.41 -1.05 1.13
C HIS A 69 4.05 0.37 1.53
N VAL A 70 2.79 0.55 1.89
CA VAL A 70 2.22 1.83 2.30
C VAL A 70 1.41 1.61 3.55
N LEU A 71 1.45 2.57 4.49
CA LEU A 71 0.61 2.49 5.68
C LEU A 71 -0.86 2.45 5.27
N ASP A 72 -1.62 1.54 5.89
CA ASP A 72 -3.04 1.35 5.62
C ASP A 72 -3.86 2.64 5.82
N THR A 73 -3.44 3.51 6.73
CA THR A 73 -4.03 4.84 6.98
C THR A 73 -3.93 5.81 5.80
N ASN A 74 -3.03 5.54 4.85
CA ASN A 74 -2.82 6.35 3.65
C ASN A 74 -3.48 5.75 2.40
N ILE A 75 -4.25 4.67 2.55
CA ILE A 75 -4.90 3.98 1.43
C ILE A 75 -6.41 3.97 1.65
N TYR A 76 -7.14 4.14 0.56
CA TYR A 76 -8.61 4.18 0.56
C TYR A 76 -9.17 3.18 -0.44
N PRO A 77 -10.37 2.64 -0.22
CA PRO A 77 -11.04 1.81 -1.21
C PRO A 77 -11.29 2.64 -2.46
N HIS A 78 -11.06 2.04 -3.62
CA HIS A 78 -11.43 2.65 -4.88
C HIS A 78 -12.96 2.72 -4.94
N LYS A 79 -13.53 3.93 -4.80
CA LYS A 79 -14.96 4.15 -5.02
C LYS A 79 -15.19 4.27 -6.52
N GLU A 80 -16.05 3.40 -7.06
CA GLU A 80 -16.61 3.55 -8.41
C GLU A 80 -17.43 4.84 -8.55
#